data_AF-A0A2V7XRM0-F1
#
_entry.id   AF-A0A2V7XRM0-F1
#
_cell.length_a   1.000
_cell.length_b   1.000
_cell.length_c   1.000
_cell.angle_alpha   90.00
_cell.angle_beta   90.00
_cell.angle_gamma   90.00
#
_symmetry.space_group_name_H-M   'P 1'
#
loop_
_entity.id
_entity.type
_entity.pdbx_description
1 polymer ?
#
loop_
_entity_poly.entity_id
_entity_poly.type
_entity_poly.pdbx_seq_one_letter_code
_entity_poly.pdbx_strand_id
1 'polypeptide(L)'
;YEVFIPAGYYSSDGGSTSCGGPNLQYCAYHGNGDGPDLPTNIKYSIQPYPSCSGCHGKAAWTAYNDQEHFVVHETREAMTDSQLNAWFDRAGYEADDKCAWGGATLAFLFDETVGGHTYAYQMEYSNADRNCVK
;
A
#
# COMPACT_ATOMS: atom_id res chain seq x y z
N TYR A 1 11.33 7.01 2.14
CA TYR A 1 11.43 7.01 0.67
C TYR A 1 10.22 6.31 0.12
N GLU A 2 9.79 6.69 -1.06
CA GLU A 2 8.74 5.99 -1.78
C GLU A 2 9.28 5.66 -3.16
N VAL A 3 9.23 4.39 -3.55
CA VAL A 3 9.90 3.88 -4.74
C VAL A 3 8.87 3.30 -5.70
N PHE A 4 8.57 4.04 -6.76
CA PHE A 4 7.65 3.62 -7.81
C PHE A 4 8.38 2.76 -8.85
N ILE A 5 7.83 1.58 -9.14
CA ILE A 5 8.38 0.66 -10.14
C ILE A 5 7.39 0.56 -11.31
N PRO A 6 7.81 0.93 -12.53
CA PRO A 6 6.91 1.02 -13.67
C PRO A 6 6.46 -0.36 -14.16
N ALA A 7 5.38 -0.36 -14.95
CA ALA A 7 4.87 -1.56 -15.62
C ALA A 7 5.97 -2.31 -16.39
N GLY A 8 5.94 -3.65 -16.32
CA GLY A 8 6.94 -4.51 -16.95
C GLY A 8 8.19 -4.77 -16.10
N TYR A 9 8.30 -4.12 -14.95
CA TYR A 9 9.32 -4.37 -13.93
C TYR A 9 8.66 -4.84 -12.63
N TYR A 10 9.45 -5.48 -11.76
CA TYR A 10 9.00 -5.97 -10.46
C TYR A 10 10.09 -5.77 -9.42
N SER A 11 9.71 -5.69 -8.14
CA SER A 11 10.64 -5.79 -7.02
C SER A 11 10.77 -7.22 -6.54
N SER A 12 11.90 -7.51 -5.88
CA SER A 12 12.14 -8.76 -5.17
C SER A 12 12.50 -8.45 -3.73
N ASP A 13 11.91 -9.19 -2.80
CA ASP A 13 12.36 -9.26 -1.41
C ASP A 13 12.62 -10.74 -1.06
N GLY A 14 13.89 -11.09 -0.87
CA GLY A 14 14.32 -12.48 -0.81
C GLY A 14 13.86 -13.28 -2.03
N GLY A 15 13.06 -14.33 -1.79
CA GLY A 15 12.45 -15.15 -2.84
C GLY A 15 11.09 -14.67 -3.32
N SER A 16 10.49 -13.69 -2.64
CA SER A 16 9.19 -13.12 -2.94
C SER A 16 9.32 -12.02 -4.00
N THR A 17 8.35 -11.93 -4.89
CA THR A 17 8.33 -10.88 -5.93
C THR A 17 7.00 -10.17 -5.98
N SER A 18 7.04 -8.92 -6.43
CA SER A 18 5.84 -8.15 -6.71
C SER A 18 5.13 -8.61 -7.98
N CYS A 19 4.04 -7.93 -8.29
CA CYS A 19 3.39 -7.98 -9.59
C CYS A 19 4.38 -7.94 -10.75
N GLY A 20 4.23 -8.88 -11.70
CA GLY A 20 5.16 -9.05 -12.84
C GLY A 20 6.34 -9.99 -12.58
N GLY A 21 6.58 -10.40 -11.34
CA GLY A 21 7.61 -11.35 -10.97
C GLY A 21 7.18 -12.82 -11.01
N PRO A 22 8.15 -13.76 -11.01
CA PRO A 22 7.89 -15.20 -11.11
C PRO A 22 7.29 -15.84 -9.84
N ASN A 23 7.31 -15.14 -8.70
CA ASN A 23 6.77 -15.62 -7.43
C ASN A 23 5.96 -14.50 -6.75
N LEU A 24 4.76 -14.22 -7.29
CA LEU A 24 3.89 -13.15 -6.78
C LEU A 24 3.50 -13.42 -5.32
N GLN A 25 3.94 -12.54 -4.40
CA GLN A 25 3.63 -12.64 -2.97
C GLN A 25 3.12 -11.33 -2.37
N TYR A 26 3.38 -10.19 -3.01
CA TYR A 26 2.95 -8.88 -2.52
C TYR A 26 2.66 -7.94 -3.69
N CYS A 27 1.90 -6.88 -3.40
CA CYS A 27 1.47 -5.89 -4.39
C CYS A 27 2.13 -4.53 -4.17
N ALA A 28 2.30 -4.17 -2.91
CA ALA A 28 3.17 -3.14 -2.39
C ALA A 28 3.63 -3.60 -0.99
N TYR A 29 4.58 -2.88 -0.41
CA TYR A 29 4.94 -3.06 1.01
C TYR A 29 5.72 -1.84 1.50
N HIS A 30 5.69 -1.61 2.81
CA HIS A 30 6.62 -0.74 3.50
C HIS A 30 7.61 -1.53 4.34
N GLY A 31 8.73 -0.88 4.67
CA GLY A 31 9.77 -1.51 5.44
C GLY A 31 10.82 -0.54 5.93
N ASN A 32 11.80 -1.11 6.61
CA ASN A 32 12.98 -0.40 7.03
C ASN A 32 14.24 -1.22 6.80
N GLY A 33 15.36 -0.54 6.65
CA GLY A 33 16.62 -1.22 6.46
C GLY A 33 17.83 -0.30 6.34
N ASP A 34 18.98 -0.95 6.36
CA ASP A 34 20.28 -0.36 6.10
C ASP A 34 20.78 -0.82 4.72
N GLY A 35 21.70 -0.07 4.12
CA GLY A 35 22.35 -0.47 2.89
C GLY A 35 23.80 -0.01 2.85
N PRO A 36 24.66 -0.65 2.04
CA PRO A 36 26.05 -0.21 1.85
C PRO A 36 26.15 1.24 1.37
N ASP A 37 25.15 1.71 0.64
CA ASP A 37 25.06 3.07 0.10
C ASP A 37 23.94 3.91 0.75
N LEU A 38 23.33 3.41 1.84
CA LEU A 38 22.22 4.08 2.50
C LEU A 38 22.56 4.41 3.97
N PRO A 39 22.10 5.55 4.50
CA PRO A 39 22.06 5.82 5.93
C PRO A 39 21.50 4.64 6.75
N THR A 40 21.84 4.60 8.04
CA THR A 40 21.23 3.62 8.94
C THR A 40 19.74 3.93 9.16
N ASN A 41 18.92 2.90 9.04
CA ASN A 41 17.51 2.78 9.34
C ASN A 41 16.60 3.62 8.45
N ILE A 42 16.78 3.47 7.14
CA ILE A 42 15.90 4.06 6.12
C ILE A 42 14.49 3.53 6.31
N LYS A 43 13.50 4.42 6.25
CA LYS A 43 12.08 4.07 6.14
C LYS A 43 11.65 4.18 4.69
N TYR A 44 11.03 3.15 4.14
CA TYR A 44 10.65 3.14 2.74
C TYR A 44 9.34 2.41 2.46
N SER A 45 8.69 2.77 1.36
CA SER A 45 7.62 2.01 0.72
C SER A 45 8.00 1.70 -0.73
N ILE A 46 7.67 0.49 -1.17
CA ILE A 46 7.89 0.01 -2.53
C ILE A 46 6.53 -0.11 -3.22
N GLN A 47 6.42 0.55 -4.37
CA GLN A 47 5.19 0.73 -5.14
C GLN A 47 5.31 0.16 -6.56
N PRO A 48 5.26 -1.18 -6.74
CA PRO A 48 5.18 -1.83 -8.04
C PRO A 48 3.85 -1.62 -8.72
N TYR A 49 3.87 -1.47 -10.06
CA TYR A 49 2.65 -1.32 -10.84
C TYR A 49 1.74 -2.58 -10.76
N PRO A 50 0.51 -2.48 -10.22
CA PRO A 50 -0.31 -3.64 -9.87
C PRO A 50 -1.17 -4.13 -11.06
N SER A 51 -0.54 -4.44 -12.19
CA SER A 51 -1.25 -4.87 -13.41
C SER A 51 -1.65 -6.35 -13.47
N CYS A 52 -1.41 -7.12 -12.42
CA CYS A 52 -1.63 -8.56 -12.37
C CYS A 52 -2.86 -8.88 -11.53
N SER A 53 -3.49 -10.01 -11.85
CA SER A 53 -4.76 -10.43 -11.23
C SER A 53 -4.71 -10.57 -9.71
N GLY A 54 -3.55 -10.87 -9.13
CA GLY A 54 -3.38 -11.02 -7.68
C GLY A 54 -3.32 -9.69 -6.90
N CYS A 55 -3.28 -8.56 -7.60
CA CYS A 55 -3.14 -7.22 -7.01
C CYS A 55 -4.33 -6.32 -7.27
N HIS A 56 -5.51 -6.90 -7.51
CA HIS A 56 -6.76 -6.16 -7.68
C HIS A 56 -7.62 -6.27 -6.41
N GLY A 57 -7.74 -5.17 -5.67
CA GLY A 57 -8.52 -5.08 -4.44
C GLY A 57 -10.02 -5.20 -4.66
N LYS A 58 -10.53 -4.83 -5.85
CA LYS A 58 -11.93 -4.99 -6.25
C LYS A 58 -12.07 -5.28 -7.74
N ALA A 59 -13.14 -6.00 -8.10
CA ALA A 59 -13.44 -6.35 -9.49
C ALA A 59 -13.65 -5.13 -10.42
N ALA A 60 -14.07 -3.99 -9.88
CA ALA A 60 -14.27 -2.76 -10.66
C ALA A 60 -13.05 -1.82 -10.65
N TRP A 61 -11.98 -2.17 -9.93
CA TRP A 61 -10.79 -1.35 -9.85
C TRP A 61 -9.88 -1.60 -11.06
N THR A 62 -9.35 -0.50 -11.57
CA THR A 62 -8.25 -0.52 -12.53
C THR A 62 -6.92 -0.56 -11.76
N ALA A 63 -5.83 -0.95 -12.42
CA ALA A 63 -4.49 -0.90 -11.81
C ALA A 63 -4.13 0.50 -11.25
N TYR A 64 -4.73 1.55 -11.80
CA TYR A 64 -4.62 2.90 -11.26
C TYR A 64 -5.27 3.05 -9.88
N ASN A 65 -6.48 2.51 -9.70
CA ASN A 65 -7.18 2.55 -8.41
C ASN A 65 -6.45 1.73 -7.35
N ASP A 66 -5.95 0.56 -7.73
CA ASP A 66 -5.10 -0.27 -6.86
C ASP A 66 -3.82 0.48 -6.48
N GLN A 67 -3.15 1.13 -7.43
CA GLN A 67 -1.93 1.89 -7.18
C GLN A 67 -2.15 3.03 -6.19
N GLU A 68 -3.19 3.85 -6.37
CA GLU A 68 -3.51 4.96 -5.45
C GLU A 68 -3.84 4.46 -4.03
N HIS A 69 -4.54 3.32 -3.95
CA HIS A 69 -4.83 2.66 -2.67
C HIS A 69 -3.55 2.20 -1.97
N PHE A 70 -2.66 1.48 -2.67
CA PHE A 70 -1.40 0.99 -2.10
C PHE A 70 -0.44 2.12 -1.72
N VAL A 71 -0.39 3.19 -2.50
CA VAL A 71 0.47 4.36 -2.22
C VAL A 71 0.15 4.98 -0.87
N VAL A 72 -1.13 5.25 -0.60
CA VAL A 72 -1.53 5.87 0.67
C VAL A 72 -1.33 4.91 1.83
N HIS A 73 -1.79 3.67 1.67
CA HIS A 73 -1.67 2.62 2.69
C HIS A 73 -0.22 2.47 3.16
N GLU A 74 0.69 2.14 2.24
CA GLU A 74 2.08 1.87 2.62
C GLU A 74 2.83 3.13 3.03
N THR A 75 2.48 4.30 2.48
CA THR A 75 3.13 5.55 2.89
C THR A 75 2.81 5.90 4.33
N ARG A 76 1.56 5.70 4.74
CA ARG A 76 1.15 5.98 6.11
C ARG A 76 1.67 4.91 7.06
N GLU A 77 1.64 3.63 6.70
CA GLU A 77 2.22 2.58 7.54
C GLU A 77 3.73 2.74 7.68
N ALA A 78 4.45 3.18 6.64
CA ALA A 78 5.87 3.56 6.76
C ALA A 78 6.14 4.64 7.83
N MET A 79 5.13 5.44 8.18
CA MET A 79 5.19 6.49 9.20
C MET A 79 4.64 6.02 10.56
N THR A 80 3.55 5.27 10.58
CA THR A 80 2.90 4.82 11.82
C THR A 80 3.54 3.56 12.38
N ASP A 81 3.98 2.62 11.54
CA ASP A 81 4.77 1.45 11.92
C ASP A 81 6.10 1.35 11.16
N SER A 82 6.89 2.43 11.25
CA SER A 82 8.18 2.48 10.56
C SER A 82 9.17 1.35 10.93
N GLN A 83 8.97 0.62 12.01
CA GLN A 83 9.86 -0.46 12.47
C GLN A 83 9.27 -1.86 12.33
N LEU A 84 8.06 -2.00 11.78
CA LEU A 84 7.35 -3.28 11.69
C LEU A 84 7.12 -3.93 13.08
N ASN A 85 6.92 -3.10 14.10
CA ASN A 85 6.79 -3.53 15.50
C ASN A 85 5.84 -2.68 16.34
N ALA A 86 5.10 -1.77 15.73
CA ALA A 86 4.25 -0.81 16.41
C ALA A 86 2.84 -0.77 15.80
N TRP A 87 1.86 -0.27 16.57
CA TRP A 87 0.50 0.02 16.09
C TRP A 87 -0.37 -1.13 15.57
N PHE A 88 0.00 -2.38 15.82
CA PHE A 88 -0.90 -3.53 15.62
C PHE A 88 -2.06 -3.55 16.64
N ASP A 89 -3.25 -3.94 16.19
CA ASP A 89 -4.30 -4.37 17.10
C ASP A 89 -4.13 -5.83 17.58
N ARG A 90 -5.11 -6.32 18.35
CA ARG A 90 -5.11 -7.69 18.87
C ARG A 90 -5.29 -8.77 17.79
N ALA A 91 -5.81 -8.40 16.62
CA ALA A 91 -5.94 -9.29 15.47
C ALA A 91 -4.69 -9.26 14.57
N GLY A 92 -3.73 -8.39 14.86
CA GLY A 92 -2.49 -8.24 14.10
C GLY A 92 -2.63 -7.30 12.90
N TYR A 93 -3.68 -6.48 12.84
CA TYR A 93 -3.82 -5.46 11.82
C TYR A 93 -3.11 -4.19 12.22
N GLU A 94 -2.33 -3.64 11.30
CA GLU A 94 -1.80 -2.29 11.39
C GLU A 94 -2.92 -1.23 11.31
N ALA A 95 -2.54 0.04 11.28
CA ALA A 95 -3.53 1.11 11.24
C ALA A 95 -4.30 1.11 9.91
N ASP A 96 -3.60 0.99 8.77
CA ASP A 96 -4.18 1.14 7.45
C ASP A 96 -4.87 -0.16 6.99
N ASP A 97 -4.33 -1.32 7.38
CA ASP A 97 -4.98 -2.64 7.28
C ASP A 97 -6.46 -2.65 7.69
N LYS A 98 -6.80 -1.98 8.79
CA LYS A 98 -8.17 -1.93 9.32
C LYS A 98 -9.16 -1.29 8.37
N CYS A 99 -8.66 -0.48 7.44
CA CYS A 99 -9.45 0.27 6.48
C CYS A 99 -9.26 -0.22 5.04
N ALA A 100 -8.25 -1.06 4.79
CA ALA A 100 -7.89 -1.55 3.47
C ALA A 100 -8.96 -2.46 2.84
N TRP A 101 -9.61 -3.32 3.63
CA TRP A 101 -10.43 -4.41 3.10
C TRP A 101 -11.89 -4.40 3.59
N GLY A 102 -12.32 -3.34 4.28
CA GLY A 102 -13.70 -3.16 4.71
C GLY A 102 -14.66 -2.93 3.53
N GLY A 103 -15.87 -3.49 3.60
CA GLY A 103 -16.88 -3.52 2.53
C GLY A 103 -17.19 -2.18 1.83
N ALA A 104 -18.37 -1.57 2.06
CA ALA A 104 -18.80 -0.35 1.37
C ALA A 104 -17.93 0.90 1.67
N THR A 105 -16.91 0.76 2.53
CA THR A 105 -15.99 1.78 3.02
C THR A 105 -14.74 2.00 2.16
N LEU A 106 -14.48 1.12 1.18
CA LEU A 106 -13.62 1.45 0.03
C LEU A 106 -14.38 2.34 -0.96
N ALA A 107 -15.08 3.34 -0.43
CA ALA A 107 -15.57 4.46 -1.18
C ALA A 107 -14.35 5.34 -1.42
N PHE A 108 -14.01 5.55 -2.68
CA PHE A 108 -13.06 6.57 -3.10
C PHE A 108 -13.26 7.81 -2.21
N LEU A 109 -12.23 8.21 -1.46
CA LEU A 109 -12.34 9.38 -0.58
C LEU A 109 -12.88 10.59 -1.34
N PHE A 110 -12.54 10.65 -2.64
CA PHE A 110 -12.90 11.68 -3.60
C PHE A 110 -13.42 11.03 -4.90
N ASP A 111 -14.44 11.60 -5.53
CA ASP A 111 -14.88 11.22 -6.89
C ASP A 111 -14.24 12.12 -7.96
N GLU A 112 -13.08 12.70 -7.64
CA GLU A 112 -12.41 13.60 -8.56
C GLU A 112 -11.82 12.81 -9.73
N THR A 113 -12.31 13.10 -10.92
CA THR A 113 -11.81 12.52 -12.16
C THR A 113 -10.89 13.53 -12.83
N VAL A 114 -9.57 13.28 -12.78
CA VAL A 114 -8.57 14.09 -13.50
C VAL A 114 -8.12 13.29 -14.72
N GLY A 115 -8.23 13.88 -15.91
CA GLY A 115 -7.80 13.23 -17.15
C GLY A 115 -8.55 11.94 -17.51
N GLY A 116 -9.75 11.71 -16.95
CA GLY A 116 -10.53 10.48 -17.14
C GLY A 116 -10.21 9.36 -16.15
N HIS A 117 -9.37 9.62 -15.14
CA HIS A 117 -9.04 8.68 -14.08
C HIS A 117 -9.63 9.13 -12.74
N THR A 118 -10.36 8.26 -12.07
CA THR A 118 -10.90 8.50 -10.72
C THR A 118 -9.89 8.08 -9.67
N TYR A 119 -9.50 9.00 -8.78
CA TYR A 119 -8.50 8.78 -7.75
C TYR A 119 -9.12 8.09 -6.53
N ALA A 120 -8.57 6.94 -6.14
CA ALA A 120 -9.06 6.14 -5.01
C ALA A 120 -8.06 6.23 -3.88
N TYR A 121 -8.40 6.97 -2.83
CA TYR A 121 -7.64 6.86 -1.59
C TYR A 121 -8.38 5.98 -0.60
N GLN A 122 -7.60 5.22 0.14
CA GLN A 122 -8.08 4.48 1.29
C GLN A 122 -8.51 5.46 2.39
N MET A 123 -9.57 5.11 3.13
CA MET A 123 -9.85 5.78 4.40
C MET A 123 -8.80 5.39 5.43
N GLU A 124 -8.57 6.26 6.42
CA GLU A 124 -7.52 6.03 7.40
C GLU A 124 -8.03 5.77 8.81
N TYR A 125 -7.39 4.86 9.54
CA TYR A 125 -7.84 4.52 10.89
C TYR A 125 -7.45 5.62 11.88
N SER A 126 -8.46 6.23 12.50
CA SER A 126 -8.30 7.20 13.57
C SER A 126 -8.48 6.52 14.93
N ASN A 127 -7.46 6.60 15.79
CA ASN A 127 -7.59 6.14 17.18
C ASN A 127 -8.55 7.02 18.01
N ALA A 128 -8.70 8.29 17.63
CA ALA A 128 -9.60 9.22 18.30
C ALA A 128 -11.07 8.83 18.02
N ASP A 129 -11.37 8.50 16.76
CA ASP A 129 -12.73 8.16 16.31
C ASP A 129 -13.03 6.65 16.41
N ARG A 130 -11.98 5.85 16.60
CA ARG A 130 -12.00 4.37 16.62
C ARG A 130 -12.62 3.78 15.36
N ASN A 131 -12.41 4.45 14.23
CA ASN A 131 -13.03 4.12 12.95
C ASN A 131 -12.16 4.61 11.79
N CYS A 132 -12.46 4.11 10.59
CA CYS A 132 -11.92 4.61 9.33
C CYS A 132 -12.56 5.96 9.00
N VAL A 133 -11.71 6.97 8.77
CA VAL A 133 -12.11 8.35 8.49
C VAL A 133 -11.54 8.82 7.16
N LYS A 134 -12.12 9.90 6.64
CA LYS A 134 -11.65 10.57 5.42
C LYS A 134 -10.51 11.53 5.67
#